data_AF-A0A820AKJ4-F1
#
_entry.id   AF-A0A820AKJ4-F1
#
_cell.length_a   1.000
_cell.length_b   1.000
_cell.length_c   1.000
_cell.angle_alpha   90.00
_cell.angle_beta   90.00
_cell.angle_gamma   90.00
#
_symmetry.space_group_name_H-M   'P 1'
#
loop_
_entity.id
_entity.type
_entity.pdbx_description
1 polymer ?
#
loop_
_entity_poly.entity_id
_entity_poly.type
_entity_poly.pdbx_seq_one_letter_code
_entity_poly.pdbx_strand_id
1 'polypeptide(L)'
;IGQQISITANFFSIGGHSLLFIELYHRYQQLYDFDNRVLSIAFFFQQPTVLQHSQSLQSITIIQMKSVHWHTLHINQGIASFAQERIFLDEQMRFSNKIAVYNEFIALKIIQGSVSIDRLLDAINIF
;
A
#
# COMPACT_ATOMS: atom_id res chain seq x y z
N ILE A 1 6.76 -21.93 -11.60
CA ILE A 1 6.25 -21.98 -13.00
C ILE A 1 5.95 -20.54 -13.40
N GLY A 2 6.75 -19.96 -14.29
CA GLY A 2 6.48 -18.64 -14.85
C GLY A 2 5.84 -18.81 -16.21
N GLN A 3 4.58 -18.38 -16.36
CA GLN A 3 3.94 -18.31 -17.67
C GLN A 3 4.65 -17.22 -18.49
N GLN A 4 4.90 -17.48 -19.76
CA GLN A 4 5.55 -16.50 -20.63
C GLN A 4 4.55 -15.38 -20.94
N ILE A 5 4.82 -14.16 -20.47
CA ILE A 5 3.97 -12.99 -20.66
C ILE A 5 4.51 -12.17 -21.83
N SER A 6 3.64 -11.77 -22.76
CA SER A 6 4.02 -10.87 -23.86
C SER A 6 4.37 -9.47 -23.33
N ILE A 7 5.41 -8.83 -23.88
CA ILE A 7 5.79 -7.45 -23.53
C ILE A 7 4.72 -6.42 -23.91
N THR A 8 3.81 -6.77 -24.83
CA THR A 8 2.67 -5.96 -25.25
C THR A 8 1.36 -6.36 -24.56
N ALA A 9 1.40 -7.36 -23.66
CA ALA A 9 0.22 -7.73 -22.90
C ALA A 9 -0.20 -6.55 -22.00
N ASN A 10 -1.49 -6.24 -22.04
CA ASN A 10 -2.07 -5.26 -21.14
C ASN A 10 -2.12 -5.86 -19.72
N PHE A 11 -1.46 -5.18 -18.78
CA PHE A 11 -1.34 -5.55 -17.36
C PHE A 11 -2.68 -5.88 -16.72
N PHE A 12 -3.71 -5.09 -17.00
CA PHE A 12 -5.05 -5.28 -16.43
C PHE A 12 -5.78 -6.46 -17.09
N SER A 13 -5.53 -6.71 -18.37
CA SER A 13 -6.10 -7.85 -19.09
C SER A 13 -5.54 -9.20 -18.63
N ILE A 14 -4.35 -9.23 -18.03
CA ILE A 14 -3.72 -10.45 -17.50
C ILE A 14 -3.91 -10.64 -15.98
N GLY A 15 -4.87 -9.92 -15.37
CA GLY A 15 -5.21 -10.05 -13.96
C GLY A 15 -4.52 -9.06 -13.03
N GLY A 16 -3.76 -8.10 -13.58
CA GLY A 16 -3.19 -7.00 -12.81
C GLY A 16 -4.27 -6.05 -12.27
N HIS A 17 -4.08 -5.56 -11.05
CA HIS A 17 -4.97 -4.60 -10.39
C HIS A 17 -4.15 -3.56 -9.61
N SER A 18 -4.83 -2.58 -9.02
CA SER A 18 -4.18 -1.40 -8.40
C SER A 18 -3.10 -1.76 -7.37
N LEU A 19 -3.36 -2.74 -6.50
CA LEU A 19 -2.35 -3.19 -5.51
C LEU A 19 -1.09 -3.77 -6.18
N LEU A 20 -1.23 -4.65 -7.17
CA LEU A 20 -0.08 -5.17 -7.94
C LEU A 20 0.62 -4.07 -8.74
N PHE A 21 -0.14 -3.08 -9.22
CA PHE A 21 0.42 -1.95 -9.94
C PHE A 21 1.27 -1.05 -9.03
N ILE A 22 0.79 -0.77 -7.82
CA ILE A 22 1.54 -0.05 -6.78
C ILE A 22 2.82 -0.81 -6.43
N GLU A 23 2.73 -2.14 -6.26
CA GLU A 23 3.91 -2.96 -6.00
C GLU A 23 4.92 -2.92 -7.15
N LEU A 24 4.46 -3.08 -8.39
CA LEU A 24 5.30 -2.99 -9.58
C LEU A 24 5.97 -1.61 -9.68
N TYR A 25 5.22 -0.54 -9.47
CA TYR A 25 5.72 0.82 -9.48
C TYR A 25 6.80 1.04 -8.41
N HIS A 26 6.59 0.58 -7.17
CA HIS A 26 7.61 0.65 -6.13
C HIS A 26 8.87 -0.15 -6.49
N ARG A 27 8.74 -1.32 -7.12
CA ARG A 27 9.90 -2.08 -7.63
C ARG A 27 10.66 -1.29 -8.69
N TYR A 28 9.98 -0.58 -9.60
CA TYR A 28 10.65 0.31 -10.54
C TYR A 28 11.40 1.44 -9.85
N GLN A 29 10.79 2.09 -8.85
CA GLN A 29 11.44 3.15 -8.09
C GLN A 29 12.74 2.66 -7.42
N GLN A 30 12.74 1.43 -6.89
CA GLN A 30 13.92 0.82 -6.27
C GLN A 30 15.01 0.44 -7.28
N LEU A 31 14.63 -0.11 -8.44
CA LEU A 31 15.59 -0.58 -9.45
C LEU A 31 16.21 0.55 -10.27
N TYR A 32 15.46 1.63 -10.51
CA TYR A 32 15.87 2.75 -11.37
C TYR A 32 16.13 4.04 -10.60
N ASP A 33 16.05 4.01 -9.27
CA ASP A 33 16.34 5.12 -8.34
C ASP A 33 15.63 6.45 -8.72
N PHE A 34 14.31 6.38 -8.93
CA PHE A 34 13.49 7.56 -9.22
C PHE A 34 12.35 7.75 -8.22
N ASP A 35 11.91 9.00 -8.09
CA ASP A 35 10.78 9.42 -7.27
C ASP A 35 9.55 9.72 -8.15
N ASN A 36 8.35 9.73 -7.56
CA ASN A 36 7.07 10.02 -8.21
C ASN A 36 6.97 11.42 -8.85
N ARG A 37 7.90 12.32 -8.51
CA ARG A 37 8.08 13.63 -9.18
C ARG A 37 8.71 13.53 -10.57
N VAL A 38 9.48 12.47 -10.84
CA VAL A 38 10.14 12.25 -12.14
C VAL A 38 9.20 11.50 -13.08
N LEU A 39 8.76 10.31 -12.66
CA LEU A 39 7.76 9.52 -13.37
C LEU A 39 6.65 9.13 -12.40
N SER A 40 5.44 9.63 -12.63
CA SER A 40 4.34 9.40 -11.71
C SER A 40 3.71 8.02 -11.88
N ILE A 41 3.15 7.47 -10.80
CA ILE A 41 2.38 6.22 -10.91
C ILE A 41 1.20 6.34 -11.89
N ALA A 42 0.56 7.51 -11.95
CA ALA A 42 -0.54 7.79 -12.88
C ALA A 42 -0.08 7.72 -14.35
N PHE A 43 1.14 8.19 -14.63
CA PHE A 43 1.73 8.10 -15.97
C PHE A 43 1.93 6.64 -16.39
N PHE A 44 2.50 5.79 -15.52
CA PHE A 44 2.63 4.36 -15.80
C PHE A 44 1.27 3.69 -15.95
N PHE A 45 0.25 4.11 -15.19
CA PHE A 45 -1.09 3.52 -15.24
C PHE A 45 -1.74 3.69 -16.62
N GLN A 46 -1.46 4.81 -17.31
CA GLN A 46 -1.92 5.07 -18.68
C GLN A 46 -1.17 4.25 -19.74
N GLN A 47 -0.08 3.59 -19.35
CA GLN A 47 0.78 2.78 -20.21
C GLN A 47 0.68 1.31 -19.78
N PRO A 48 -0.35 0.56 -20.16
CA PRO A 48 -0.64 -0.73 -19.51
C PRO A 48 0.32 -1.86 -19.89
N THR A 49 1.39 -1.62 -20.65
CA THR A 49 2.29 -2.69 -21.13
C THR A 49 3.72 -2.48 -20.64
N VAL A 50 4.44 -3.58 -20.45
CA VAL A 50 5.86 -3.57 -20.05
C VAL A 50 6.72 -2.90 -21.13
N LEU A 51 6.37 -3.05 -22.40
CA LEU A 51 7.06 -2.34 -23.50
C LEU A 51 7.01 -0.81 -23.29
N GLN A 52 5.84 -0.25 -23.02
CA GLN A 52 5.70 1.20 -22.78
C GLN A 52 6.42 1.64 -21.51
N HIS A 53 6.33 0.85 -20.43
CA HIS A 53 7.07 1.11 -19.19
C HIS A 53 8.57 1.18 -19.46
N SER A 54 9.11 0.23 -20.23
CA SER A 54 10.54 0.17 -20.53
C SER A 54 11.04 1.39 -21.30
N GLN A 55 10.26 1.89 -22.28
CA GLN A 55 10.58 3.09 -23.05
C GLN A 55 10.67 4.33 -22.14
N SER A 56 9.72 4.44 -21.19
CA SER A 56 9.70 5.54 -20.23
C SER A 56 10.89 5.47 -19.25
N LEU A 57 11.20 4.28 -18.74
CA LEU A 57 12.32 4.06 -17.82
C LEU A 57 13.69 4.30 -18.48
N GLN A 58 13.84 4.03 -19.78
CA GLN A 58 15.08 4.32 -20.53
C GLN A 58 15.41 5.81 -20.60
N SER A 59 14.41 6.68 -20.50
CA SER A 59 14.60 8.14 -20.57
C SER A 59 15.10 8.75 -19.25
N ILE A 60 15.16 7.95 -18.17
CA ILE A 60 15.68 8.39 -16.88
C ILE A 60 17.21 8.43 -16.97
N THR A 61 17.78 9.62 -17.08
CA THR A 61 19.18 9.84 -16.70
C THR A 61 19.30 9.57 -15.22
N ILE A 62 20.24 8.72 -14.79
CA ILE A 62 20.46 8.40 -13.36
C ILE A 62 20.77 9.71 -12.62
N ILE A 63 19.75 10.32 -12.04
CA ILE A 63 19.90 11.38 -11.08
C ILE A 63 20.13 10.64 -9.78
N GLN A 64 21.32 10.77 -9.21
CA GLN A 64 21.61 10.27 -7.87
C GLN A 64 20.60 10.89 -6.89
N MET A 65 19.54 10.15 -6.56
CA MET A 65 18.57 10.56 -5.57
C MET A 65 18.86 9.77 -4.30
N LYS A 66 18.63 10.41 -3.14
CA LYS A 66 18.72 9.70 -1.87
C LYS A 66 17.60 8.67 -1.83
N SER A 67 17.95 7.40 -1.90
CA SER A 67 17.07 6.28 -1.60
C SER A 67 16.30 6.57 -0.31
N VAL A 68 14.96 6.64 -0.42
CA VAL A 68 14.10 6.72 0.76
C VAL A 68 13.96 5.29 1.28
N HIS A 69 14.78 4.94 2.26
CA HIS A 69 14.60 3.70 2.99
C HIS A 69 13.33 3.79 3.83
N TRP A 70 12.38 2.90 3.56
CA TRP A 70 11.22 2.70 4.42
C TRP A 70 11.70 2.21 5.77
N HIS A 71 11.51 3.01 6.79
CA HIS A 71 11.69 2.60 8.17
C HIS A 71 10.31 2.36 8.75
N THR A 72 10.14 1.24 9.44
CA THR A 72 8.96 1.07 10.29
C THR A 72 8.92 2.23 11.27
N LEU A 73 7.88 3.05 11.18
CA LEU A 73 7.62 4.12 12.12
C LEU A 73 7.22 3.47 13.44
N HIS A 74 8.19 3.17 14.30
CA HIS A 74 7.95 2.86 15.72
C HIS A 74 7.64 4.17 16.46
N ILE A 75 6.61 4.88 16.00
CA ILE A 75 6.17 6.14 16.56
C ILE A 75 5.10 5.82 17.59
N ASN A 76 5.50 5.75 18.85
CA ASN A 76 4.55 5.73 19.97
C ASN A 76 3.99 7.14 20.25
N GLN A 77 4.64 8.20 19.74
CA GLN A 77 4.20 9.59 19.80
C GLN A 77 4.71 10.36 18.57
N GLY A 78 3.83 11.03 17.84
CA GLY A 78 4.18 11.82 16.66
C GLY A 78 3.02 12.66 16.14
N ILE A 79 3.26 13.38 15.04
CA ILE A 79 2.23 14.23 14.41
C ILE A 79 1.17 13.31 13.78
N ALA A 80 -0.09 13.54 14.13
CA ALA A 80 -1.21 12.84 13.53
C ALA A 80 -1.26 13.15 12.03
N SER A 81 -1.51 12.12 11.22
CA SER A 81 -1.87 12.33 9.82
C SER A 81 -3.18 13.12 9.72
N PHE A 82 -3.40 13.80 8.59
CA PHE A 82 -4.66 14.49 8.33
C PHE A 82 -5.90 13.60 8.53
N ALA A 83 -5.80 12.31 8.20
CA ALA A 83 -6.89 11.36 8.42
C ALA A 83 -7.14 11.10 9.91
N GLN A 84 -6.08 10.96 10.71
CA GLN A 84 -6.19 10.79 12.18
C GLN A 84 -6.74 12.05 12.84
N GLU A 85 -6.27 13.24 12.47
CA GLU A 85 -6.81 14.51 12.99
C GLU A 85 -8.29 14.66 12.65
N ARG A 86 -8.68 14.34 11.41
CA ARG A 86 -10.09 14.39 10.98
C ARG A 86 -10.97 13.45 11.80
N ILE A 87 -10.56 12.20 11.99
CA ILE A 87 -11.31 11.23 12.80
C ILE A 87 -11.44 11.73 14.23
N PHE A 88 -10.33 12.19 14.83
CA PHE A 88 -10.33 12.74 16.18
C PHE A 88 -11.28 13.93 16.32
N LEU A 89 -11.20 14.92 15.43
CA LEU A 89 -12.08 16.08 15.46
C LEU A 89 -13.55 15.71 15.26
N ASP A 90 -13.86 14.82 14.32
CA ASP A 90 -15.23 14.38 14.07
C ASP A 90 -15.82 13.61 15.27
N GLU A 91 -15.03 12.75 15.91
CA GLU A 91 -15.39 12.11 17.19
C GLU A 91 -15.66 13.18 18.26
N GLN A 92 -14.71 14.12 18.49
CA GLN A 92 -14.84 15.22 19.47
C GLN A 92 -16.13 16.03 19.30
N MET A 93 -16.57 16.25 18.06
CA MET A 93 -17.81 16.97 17.76
C MET A 93 -19.08 16.12 17.96
N ARG A 94 -18.98 14.79 17.84
CA ARG A 94 -20.12 13.85 17.92
C ARG A 94 -20.35 13.27 19.31
N PHE A 95 -19.49 13.54 20.30
CA PHE A 95 -19.58 13.02 21.68
C PHE A 95 -20.97 13.16 22.33
N SER A 96 -21.76 14.17 21.96
CA SER A 96 -23.11 14.38 22.50
C SER A 96 -24.13 13.32 22.09
N ASN A 97 -23.93 12.65 20.96
CA ASN A 97 -24.95 11.77 20.36
C ASN A 97 -24.68 10.27 20.56
N LYS A 98 -23.58 9.87 21.22
CA LYS A 98 -23.20 8.46 21.48
C LYS A 98 -23.23 7.56 20.23
N ILE A 99 -22.79 8.09 19.08
CA ILE A 99 -22.75 7.35 17.82
C ILE A 99 -21.31 6.89 17.55
N ALA A 100 -21.11 5.58 17.47
CA ALA A 100 -19.82 4.98 17.14
C ALA A 100 -19.65 4.86 15.62
N VAL A 101 -19.22 5.96 14.97
CA VAL A 101 -19.15 6.05 13.49
C VAL A 101 -17.90 5.36 12.93
N TYR A 102 -16.79 5.35 13.68
CA TYR A 102 -15.50 4.82 13.23
C TYR A 102 -15.15 3.46 13.84
N ASN A 103 -16.06 2.83 14.58
CA ASN A 103 -15.83 1.48 15.09
C ASN A 103 -15.87 0.47 13.93
N GLU A 104 -14.77 -0.23 13.70
CA GLU A 104 -14.74 -1.40 12.82
C GLU A 104 -14.91 -2.67 13.64
N PHE A 105 -15.95 -3.45 13.32
CA PHE A 105 -16.21 -4.74 13.96
C PHE A 105 -15.83 -5.88 13.04
N ILE A 106 -15.00 -6.78 13.52
CA ILE A 106 -14.62 -8.00 12.80
C ILE A 106 -15.01 -9.21 13.66
N ALA A 107 -15.73 -10.14 13.05
CA ALA A 107 -16.03 -11.44 13.64
C ALA A 107 -15.44 -12.54 12.75
N LEU A 108 -14.62 -13.41 13.35
CA LEU A 108 -14.00 -14.54 12.66
C LEU A 108 -14.62 -15.83 13.17
N LYS A 109 -14.95 -16.74 12.25
CA LYS A 109 -15.43 -18.08 12.57
C LYS A 109 -14.38 -19.12 12.19
N ILE A 110 -14.06 -20.00 13.13
CA ILE A 110 -13.18 -21.14 12.89
C ILE A 110 -13.98 -22.20 12.11
N ILE A 111 -13.56 -22.49 10.87
CA ILE A 111 -14.22 -23.48 10.02
C ILE A 111 -13.66 -24.88 10.31
N GLN A 112 -12.38 -24.99 10.68
CA GLN A 112 -11.70 -26.24 10.98
C GLN A 112 -10.65 -26.06 12.09
N GLY A 113 -10.46 -27.11 12.91
CA GLY A 113 -9.51 -27.12 14.02
C GLY A 113 -10.04 -26.46 15.30
N SER A 114 -9.15 -26.35 16.30
CA SER A 114 -9.42 -25.71 17.59
C SER A 114 -8.49 -24.52 17.79
N VAL A 115 -9.01 -23.42 18.32
CA VAL A 115 -8.21 -22.26 18.73
C VAL A 115 -8.10 -22.24 20.25
N SER A 116 -6.87 -22.11 20.75
CA SER A 116 -6.63 -21.80 22.17
C SER A 116 -6.91 -20.32 22.39
N ILE A 117 -7.92 -20.03 23.22
CA ILE A 117 -8.28 -18.64 23.56
C ILE A 117 -7.12 -17.94 24.25
N ASP A 118 -6.41 -18.62 25.15
CA ASP A 118 -5.26 -18.06 25.86
C ASP A 118 -4.18 -17.59 24.88
N ARG A 119 -3.79 -18.44 23.91
CA ARG A 119 -2.78 -18.06 22.90
C ARG A 119 -3.25 -16.95 21.96
N LEU A 120 -4.55 -16.88 21.66
CA LEU A 120 -5.11 -15.82 20.85
C LEU A 120 -5.06 -14.47 21.60
N LEU A 121 -5.41 -14.48 22.88
CA LEU A 121 -5.32 -13.29 23.73
C LEU A 121 -3.85 -12.85 23.90
N ASP A 122 -2.94 -13.79 24.14
CA ASP A 122 -1.50 -13.50 24.22
C ASP A 122 -0.99 -12.85 22.93
N ALA A 123 -1.42 -13.34 21.76
CA ALA A 123 -1.00 -12.80 20.46
C ALA A 123 -1.53 -11.39 20.19
N ILE A 124 -2.72 -11.05 20.71
CA ILE A 124 -3.31 -9.71 20.56
C ILE A 124 -2.65 -8.71 21.51
N ASN A 125 -2.27 -9.14 22.71
CA ASN A 125 -1.71 -8.28 23.76
C ASN A 125 -0.19 -8.04 23.65
N ILE A 126 0.44 -8.27 22.49
CA ILE A 126 1.90 -8.10 22.29
C ILE A 126 2.31 -6.60 22.18
N PHE A 127 1.41 -5.64 22.43
CA PHE A 127 1.69 -4.20 22.38
C PHE A 127 1.41 -3.51 23.72
#